data_AF-A0A1C3P7Y7-F1
#
_entry.id   AF-A0A1C3P7Y7-F1
#
_cell.length_a   1.000
_cell.length_b   1.000
_cell.length_c   1.000
_cell.angle_alpha   90.00
_cell.angle_beta   90.00
_cell.angle_gamma   90.00
#
_symmetry.space_group_name_H-M   'P 1'
#
loop_
_entity.id
_entity.type
_entity.pdbx_description
1 polymer ?
#
loop_
_entity_poly.entity_id
_entity_poly.type
_entity_poly.pdbx_seq_one_letter_code
_entity_poly.pdbx_strand_id
1 'polypeptide(L)'
;MPLAWLLARVAFPGRGLLRAMITVPLVLPPVVGGVALLLAFGRRGIVGRYLDAWFGITLPFTTAGVVAAEAFVAMPFLIVAVEGALRSADRRFEDASATLGASRWVTFRRVTLPMIAPSLGAGGVLCWARALGEFGATITFAGNFPGTTQTMPLAVYLALETDPDAAVALSLVLLAVAVGVLALLRDRWLRPGAAL
;
A
#
# COMPACT_ATOMS: atom_id res chain seq x y z
N MET A 1 -0.55 7.57 -5.31
CA MET A 1 -0.87 9.01 -5.45
C MET A 1 -1.51 9.36 -6.79
N PRO A 2 -0.87 9.11 -7.95
CA PRO A 2 -1.44 9.52 -9.24
C PRO A 2 -2.82 8.90 -9.51
N LEU A 3 -3.00 7.63 -9.13
CA LEU A 3 -4.27 6.92 -9.28
C LEU A 3 -5.40 7.53 -8.43
N ALA A 4 -5.12 7.88 -7.17
CA ALA A 4 -6.07 8.57 -6.31
C ALA A 4 -6.43 9.96 -6.87
N TRP A 5 -5.45 10.67 -7.43
CA TRP A 5 -5.68 11.95 -8.10
C TRP A 5 -6.56 11.81 -9.33
N LEU A 6 -6.27 10.85 -10.20
CA LEU A 6 -7.09 10.53 -11.38
C LEU A 6 -8.53 10.21 -10.96
N LEU A 7 -8.70 9.36 -9.95
CA LEU A 7 -10.00 8.97 -9.41
C LEU A 7 -10.74 10.08 -8.69
N ALA A 8 -10.07 11.14 -8.23
CA ALA A 8 -10.70 12.27 -7.56
C ALA A 8 -11.05 13.40 -8.54
N ARG A 9 -10.12 13.74 -9.44
CA ARG A 9 -10.15 14.97 -10.24
C ARG A 9 -10.62 14.79 -11.69
N VAL A 10 -10.59 13.58 -12.25
CA VAL A 10 -10.91 13.33 -13.66
C VAL A 10 -12.19 12.51 -13.80
N ALA A 11 -13.09 12.96 -14.69
CA ALA A 11 -14.24 12.20 -15.14
C ALA A 11 -13.89 11.47 -16.44
N PHE A 12 -14.06 10.15 -16.47
CA PHE A 12 -13.82 9.31 -17.64
C PHE A 12 -14.69 8.05 -17.57
N PRO A 13 -15.08 7.46 -18.74
CA PRO A 13 -15.82 6.20 -18.76
C PRO A 13 -14.97 5.08 -18.15
N GLY A 14 -15.56 4.26 -17.26
CA GLY A 14 -14.85 3.17 -16.57
C GLY A 14 -14.25 3.52 -15.20
N ARG A 15 -14.37 4.77 -14.72
CA ARG A 15 -13.94 5.16 -13.36
C ARG A 15 -14.49 4.27 -12.25
N GLY A 16 -15.75 3.82 -12.39
CA GLY A 16 -16.39 2.90 -11.44
C GLY A 16 -15.73 1.52 -11.40
N LEU A 17 -15.43 0.96 -12.58
CA LEU A 17 -14.73 -0.32 -12.70
C LEU A 17 -13.31 -0.23 -12.12
N LEU A 18 -12.57 0.84 -12.43
CA LEU A 18 -11.23 1.05 -11.87
C LEU A 18 -11.27 1.14 -10.34
N ARG A 19 -12.25 1.87 -9.78
CA ARG A 19 -12.45 1.92 -8.34
C ARG A 19 -12.76 0.53 -7.77
N ALA A 20 -13.66 -0.22 -8.40
CA ALA A 20 -13.99 -1.58 -7.98
C ALA A 20 -12.72 -2.45 -7.94
N MET A 21 -11.92 -2.45 -9.02
CA MET A 21 -10.65 -3.19 -9.11
C MET A 21 -9.66 -2.83 -7.99
N ILE A 22 -9.57 -1.55 -7.63
CA ILE A 22 -8.70 -1.09 -6.53
C ILE A 22 -9.22 -1.55 -5.17
N THR A 23 -10.53 -1.67 -5.00
CA THR A 23 -11.14 -2.12 -3.74
C THR A 23 -11.22 -3.64 -3.60
N VAL A 24 -11.07 -4.40 -4.69
CA VAL A 24 -11.08 -5.88 -4.68
C VAL A 24 -10.16 -6.49 -3.61
N PRO A 25 -8.92 -6.02 -3.39
CA PRO A 25 -8.04 -6.58 -2.35
C PRO A 25 -8.61 -6.46 -0.92
N LEU A 26 -9.53 -5.52 -0.67
CA LEU A 26 -10.15 -5.35 0.64
C LEU A 26 -11.20 -6.41 0.97
N VAL A 27 -11.77 -7.06 -0.05
CA VAL A 27 -12.84 -8.05 0.11
C VAL A 27 -12.37 -9.48 -0.14
N LEU A 28 -11.24 -9.65 -0.86
CA LEU A 28 -10.69 -10.97 -1.12
C LEU A 28 -10.02 -11.53 0.14
N PRO A 29 -10.26 -12.82 0.46
CA PRO A 29 -9.40 -13.53 1.39
C PRO A 29 -7.93 -13.42 0.93
N PRO A 30 -6.97 -13.15 1.81
CA PRO A 30 -5.59 -12.86 1.39
C PRO A 30 -4.95 -13.98 0.56
N VAL A 31 -5.22 -15.24 0.90
CA VAL A 31 -4.78 -16.41 0.13
C VAL A 31 -5.31 -16.36 -1.31
N VAL A 32 -6.58 -16.01 -1.50
CA VAL A 32 -7.17 -15.84 -2.84
C VAL A 32 -6.48 -14.71 -3.60
N GLY A 33 -6.13 -13.62 -2.90
CA GLY A 33 -5.30 -12.55 -3.45
C GLY A 33 -3.93 -13.04 -3.93
N GLY A 34 -3.27 -13.89 -3.13
CA GLY A 34 -2.00 -14.53 -3.51
C GLY A 34 -2.12 -15.44 -4.74
N VAL A 35 -3.19 -16.24 -4.84
CA VAL A 35 -3.47 -17.04 -6.04
C VAL A 35 -3.69 -16.15 -7.26
N ALA A 36 -4.45 -15.05 -7.11
CA ALA A 36 -4.68 -14.10 -8.19
C ALA A 36 -3.36 -13.46 -8.68
N LEU A 37 -2.48 -13.10 -7.75
CA LEU A 37 -1.13 -12.61 -8.07
C LEU A 37 -0.29 -13.67 -8.79
N LEU A 38 -0.39 -14.94 -8.42
CA LEU A 38 0.27 -16.05 -9.11
C LEU A 38 -0.25 -16.23 -10.54
N LEU A 39 -1.56 -16.16 -10.75
CA LEU A 39 -2.17 -16.26 -12.08
C LEU A 39 -1.82 -15.05 -12.96
N ALA A 40 -1.66 -13.87 -12.36
CA ALA A 40 -1.26 -12.66 -13.07
C ALA A 40 0.24 -12.61 -13.37
N PHE A 41 1.08 -12.79 -12.35
CA PHE A 41 2.53 -12.52 -12.37
C PHE A 41 3.40 -13.77 -12.27
N GLY A 42 2.81 -14.97 -12.20
CA GLY A 42 3.53 -16.23 -12.34
C GLY A 42 4.27 -16.32 -13.67
N ARG A 43 5.30 -17.19 -13.75
CA ARG A 43 6.09 -17.36 -14.99
C ARG A 43 5.24 -17.75 -16.21
N ARG A 44 4.10 -18.41 -16.01
CA ARG A 44 3.11 -18.73 -17.06
C ARG A 44 1.82 -17.90 -16.95
N GLY A 45 1.83 -16.87 -16.11
CA GLY A 45 0.69 -16.01 -15.85
C GLY A 45 0.38 -15.07 -17.01
N ILE A 46 -0.72 -14.32 -16.88
CA ILE A 46 -1.22 -13.41 -17.92
C ILE A 46 -0.17 -12.33 -18.27
N VAL A 47 0.47 -11.77 -17.24
CA VAL A 47 1.48 -10.71 -17.35
C VAL A 47 2.89 -11.27 -17.14
N GLY A 48 3.06 -12.17 -16.16
CA GLY A 48 4.38 -12.68 -15.77
C GLY A 48 5.13 -13.39 -16.89
N ARG A 49 4.43 -14.03 -17.84
CA ARG A 49 5.08 -14.65 -19.02
C ARG A 49 5.81 -13.63 -19.91
N TYR A 50 5.28 -12.42 -20.04
CA TYR A 50 5.88 -11.37 -20.85
C TYR A 50 6.98 -10.65 -20.09
N LEU A 51 6.83 -10.50 -18.76
CA LEU A 51 7.89 -9.98 -17.90
C LEU A 51 9.14 -10.87 -17.95
N ASP A 52 8.95 -12.19 -17.91
CA ASP A 52 10.03 -13.16 -18.05
C ASP A 52 10.62 -13.14 -19.46
N ALA A 53 9.78 -13.26 -20.50
CA ALA A 53 10.24 -13.36 -21.88
C ALA A 53 10.96 -12.10 -22.40
N TRP A 54 10.53 -10.90 -21.99
CA TRP A 54 11.07 -9.64 -22.51
C TRP A 54 12.13 -9.02 -21.62
N PHE A 55 12.04 -9.23 -20.31
CA PHE A 55 12.92 -8.56 -19.33
C PHE A 55 13.66 -9.53 -18.41
N GLY A 56 13.38 -10.84 -18.45
CA GLY A 56 13.95 -11.83 -17.53
C GLY A 56 13.51 -11.64 -16.08
N ILE A 57 12.35 -11.02 -15.84
CA ILE A 57 11.86 -10.70 -14.49
C ILE A 57 10.82 -11.73 -14.04
N THR A 58 11.12 -12.45 -12.96
CA THR A 58 10.18 -13.35 -12.28
C THR A 58 9.90 -12.85 -10.87
N LEU A 59 8.64 -12.55 -10.57
CA LEU A 59 8.21 -12.07 -9.25
C LEU A 59 7.97 -13.18 -8.20
N PRO A 60 7.31 -14.31 -8.52
CA PRO A 60 7.01 -15.33 -7.51
C PRO A 60 8.30 -15.81 -6.83
N PHE A 61 8.18 -16.11 -5.53
CA PHE A 61 9.29 -16.62 -4.71
C PHE A 61 10.50 -15.68 -4.57
N THR A 62 10.34 -14.39 -4.87
CA THR A 62 11.39 -13.37 -4.68
C THR A 62 10.95 -12.32 -3.66
N THR A 63 11.91 -11.57 -3.11
CA THR A 63 11.62 -10.39 -2.26
C THR A 63 10.79 -9.35 -3.01
N ALA A 64 11.01 -9.17 -4.32
CA ALA A 64 10.17 -8.30 -5.14
C ALA A 64 8.71 -8.81 -5.21
N GLY A 65 8.52 -10.13 -5.19
CA GLY A 65 7.21 -10.75 -5.07
C GLY A 65 6.52 -10.44 -3.73
N VAL A 66 7.26 -10.46 -2.62
CA VAL A 66 6.75 -10.04 -1.30
C VAL A 66 6.26 -8.59 -1.35
N VAL A 67 7.10 -7.68 -1.88
CA VAL A 67 6.73 -6.25 -2.02
C VAL A 67 5.49 -6.08 -2.90
N ALA A 68 5.38 -6.83 -3.99
CA ALA A 68 4.21 -6.78 -4.86
C ALA A 68 2.93 -7.29 -4.16
N ALA A 69 3.03 -8.36 -3.37
CA ALA A 69 1.91 -8.86 -2.58
C ALA A 69 1.46 -7.85 -1.52
N GLU A 70 2.40 -7.29 -0.76
CA GLU A 70 2.12 -6.25 0.22
C GLU A 70 1.48 -5.02 -0.43
N ALA A 71 2.03 -4.55 -1.55
CA ALA A 71 1.49 -3.42 -2.29
C ALA A 71 0.06 -3.69 -2.79
N PHE A 72 -0.21 -4.87 -3.33
CA PHE A 72 -1.54 -5.26 -3.80
C PHE A 72 -2.58 -5.19 -2.66
N VAL A 73 -2.22 -5.73 -1.50
CA VAL A 73 -3.10 -5.82 -0.34
C VAL A 73 -3.26 -4.46 0.37
N ALA A 74 -2.21 -3.64 0.39
CA ALA A 74 -2.17 -2.40 1.16
C ALA A 74 -2.51 -1.12 0.36
N MET A 75 -2.33 -1.12 -0.98
CA MET A 75 -2.64 0.06 -1.83
C MET A 75 -4.04 0.65 -1.64
N PRO A 76 -5.13 -0.12 -1.38
CA PRO A 76 -6.45 0.47 -1.33
C PRO A 76 -6.58 1.48 -0.18
N PHE A 77 -5.91 1.22 0.95
CA PHE A 77 -5.91 2.13 2.11
C PHE A 77 -5.33 3.50 1.75
N LEU A 78 -4.19 3.52 1.05
CA LEU A 78 -3.56 4.74 0.60
C LEU A 78 -4.42 5.48 -0.44
N ILE A 79 -5.02 4.74 -1.37
CA ILE A 79 -5.82 5.34 -2.44
C ILE A 79 -7.09 5.95 -1.89
N VAL A 80 -7.84 5.22 -1.06
CA VAL A 80 -9.10 5.71 -0.47
C VAL A 80 -8.85 6.94 0.41
N ALA A 81 -7.81 6.91 1.26
CA ALA A 81 -7.48 8.04 2.12
C ALA A 81 -7.17 9.32 1.33
N VAL A 82 -6.35 9.21 0.28
CA VAL A 82 -5.97 10.38 -0.52
C VAL A 82 -7.07 10.78 -1.50
N GLU A 83 -7.82 9.85 -2.06
CA GLU A 83 -8.95 10.18 -2.93
C GLU A 83 -10.01 10.97 -2.14
N GLY A 84 -10.32 10.53 -0.91
CA GLY A 84 -11.21 11.25 0.00
C GLY A 84 -10.72 12.67 0.30
N ALA A 85 -9.44 12.81 0.64
CA ALA A 85 -8.82 14.11 0.93
C ALA A 85 -8.85 15.07 -0.26
N LEU A 86 -8.55 14.56 -1.47
CA LEU A 86 -8.62 15.35 -2.69
C LEU A 86 -10.04 15.78 -3.01
N ARG A 87 -11.05 14.94 -2.74
CA ARG A 87 -12.46 15.29 -2.95
C ARG A 87 -12.96 16.32 -1.95
N SER A 88 -12.50 16.27 -0.70
CA SER A 88 -12.87 17.25 0.33
C SER A 88 -12.07 18.56 0.23
N ALA A 89 -10.87 18.53 -0.36
CA ALA A 89 -10.03 19.71 -0.54
C ALA A 89 -10.71 20.76 -1.43
N ASP A 90 -10.79 21.99 -0.92
CA ASP A 90 -11.35 23.13 -1.64
C ASP A 90 -10.51 23.42 -2.90
N ARG A 91 -11.16 23.41 -4.06
CA ARG A 91 -10.54 23.66 -5.36
C ARG A 91 -10.17 25.13 -5.55
N ARG A 92 -10.75 26.05 -4.76
CA ARG A 92 -10.48 27.49 -4.86
C ARG A 92 -9.01 27.85 -4.72
N PHE A 93 -8.26 27.10 -3.91
CA PHE A 93 -6.81 27.30 -3.78
C PHE A 93 -6.04 26.92 -5.06
N GLU A 94 -6.47 25.85 -5.73
CA GLU A 94 -5.90 25.44 -7.02
C GLU A 94 -6.26 26.45 -8.12
N ASP A 95 -7.51 26.94 -8.14
CA ASP A 95 -7.99 27.92 -9.11
C ASP A 95 -7.32 29.29 -8.92
N ALA A 96 -7.15 29.76 -7.67
CA ALA A 96 -6.43 30.99 -7.36
C ALA A 96 -4.96 30.91 -7.78
N SER A 97 -4.31 29.77 -7.57
CA SER A 97 -2.95 29.52 -8.04
C SER A 97 -2.86 29.61 -9.57
N ALA A 98 -3.85 29.11 -10.30
CA ALA A 98 -3.89 29.18 -11.76
C ALA A 98 -4.08 30.63 -12.25
N THR A 99 -4.93 31.42 -11.58
CA THR A 99 -5.13 32.85 -11.91
C THR A 99 -3.85 33.69 -11.69
N LEU A 100 -2.99 33.29 -10.76
CA LEU A 100 -1.66 33.88 -10.56
C LEU A 100 -0.61 33.44 -11.60
N GLY A 101 -1.01 32.70 -12.64
CA GLY A 101 -0.13 32.25 -13.72
C GLY A 101 0.71 31.02 -13.38
N ALA A 102 0.43 30.32 -12.26
CA ALA A 102 1.17 29.12 -11.91
C ALA A 102 0.84 27.97 -12.87
N SER A 103 1.87 27.20 -13.25
CA SER A 103 1.68 25.97 -14.02
C SER A 103 1.07 24.87 -13.16
N ARG A 104 0.42 23.87 -13.80
CA ARG A 104 -0.18 22.71 -13.10
C ARG A 104 0.78 22.00 -12.14
N TRP A 105 2.06 21.92 -12.51
CA TRP A 105 3.09 21.34 -11.66
C TRP A 105 3.35 22.16 -10.41
N VAL A 106 3.40 23.50 -10.53
CA VAL A 106 3.56 24.41 -9.39
C VAL A 106 2.36 24.32 -8.47
N THR A 107 1.14 24.37 -9.01
CA THR A 107 -0.11 24.22 -8.24
C THR A 107 -0.12 22.88 -7.49
N PHE A 108 0.19 21.77 -8.18
CA PHE A 108 0.25 20.47 -7.53
C PHE A 108 1.26 20.45 -6.37
N ARG A 109 2.49 20.91 -6.60
CA ARG A 109 3.58 20.77 -5.63
C ARG A 109 3.48 21.74 -4.45
N ARG A 110 2.94 22.95 -4.66
CA ARG A 110 2.87 24.02 -3.65
C ARG A 110 1.50 24.21 -3.01
N VAL A 111 0.44 23.71 -3.63
CA VAL A 111 -0.94 23.85 -3.13
C VAL A 111 -1.52 22.49 -2.81
N THR A 112 -1.77 21.66 -3.82
CA THR A 112 -2.47 20.38 -3.65
C THR A 112 -1.72 19.43 -2.71
N LEU A 113 -0.42 19.24 -2.90
CA LEU A 113 0.37 18.27 -2.15
C LEU A 113 0.49 18.64 -0.66
N PRO A 114 0.82 19.88 -0.26
CA PRO A 114 0.77 20.30 1.15
C PRO A 114 -0.62 20.15 1.77
N MET A 115 -1.69 20.49 1.03
CA MET A 115 -3.06 20.36 1.54
C MET A 115 -3.44 18.92 1.87
N ILE A 116 -3.01 17.95 1.06
CA ILE A 116 -3.32 16.51 1.29
C ILE A 116 -2.22 15.77 2.05
N ALA A 117 -1.13 16.44 2.44
CA ALA A 117 0.00 15.81 3.11
C ALA A 117 -0.39 15.07 4.40
N PRO A 118 -1.29 15.59 5.26
CA PRO A 118 -1.77 14.83 6.42
C PRO A 118 -2.43 13.52 5.99
N SER A 119 -3.31 13.55 4.99
CA SER A 119 -4.00 12.36 4.48
C SER A 119 -3.06 11.37 3.79
N LEU A 120 -2.01 11.86 3.13
CA LEU A 120 -0.93 11.03 2.58
C LEU A 120 -0.22 10.27 3.70
N GLY A 121 0.08 10.94 4.81
CA GLY A 121 0.58 10.31 6.02
C GLY A 121 -0.37 9.21 6.49
N ALA A 122 -1.68 9.48 6.61
CA ALA A 122 -2.67 8.54 7.18
C ALA A 122 -2.74 7.30 6.33
N GLY A 123 -2.93 7.51 5.03
CA GLY A 123 -2.96 6.43 4.06
C GLY A 123 -1.67 5.62 4.09
N GLY A 124 -0.52 6.28 4.28
CA GLY A 124 0.78 5.62 4.44
C GLY A 124 0.86 4.75 5.70
N VAL A 125 0.41 5.26 6.86
CA VAL A 125 0.37 4.50 8.11
C VAL A 125 -0.56 3.30 8.01
N LEU A 126 -1.76 3.48 7.46
CA LEU A 126 -2.73 2.41 7.26
C LEU A 126 -2.21 1.35 6.28
N CYS A 127 -1.58 1.79 5.19
CA CYS A 127 -0.92 0.91 4.22
C CYS A 127 0.20 0.10 4.89
N TRP A 128 1.04 0.75 5.69
CA TRP A 128 2.11 0.09 6.42
C TRP A 128 1.57 -0.92 7.45
N ALA A 129 0.59 -0.51 8.26
CA ALA A 129 -0.03 -1.38 9.25
C ALA A 129 -0.68 -2.60 8.59
N ARG A 130 -1.32 -2.40 7.43
CA ARG A 130 -1.89 -3.51 6.65
C ARG A 130 -0.81 -4.46 6.12
N ALA A 131 0.28 -3.93 5.57
CA ALA A 131 1.38 -4.75 5.04
C ALA A 131 2.07 -5.56 6.14
N LEU A 132 2.30 -4.96 7.32
CA LEU A 132 2.96 -5.59 8.46
C LEU A 132 2.27 -6.88 8.91
N GLY A 133 0.94 -6.88 8.90
CA GLY A 133 0.12 -8.04 9.28
C GLY A 133 -0.17 -9.01 8.13
N GLU A 134 0.41 -8.82 6.94
CA GLU A 134 0.09 -9.66 5.80
C GLU A 134 0.77 -11.03 5.86
N PHE A 135 -0.02 -12.06 5.55
CA PHE A 135 0.39 -13.46 5.62
C PHE A 135 -0.03 -14.23 4.38
N GLY A 136 -1.34 -14.28 4.09
CA GLY A 136 -1.92 -15.22 3.13
C GLY A 136 -1.53 -14.96 1.67
N ALA A 137 -1.47 -13.70 1.25
CA ALA A 137 -1.02 -13.34 -0.08
C ALA A 137 0.48 -13.66 -0.25
N THR A 138 1.28 -13.34 0.77
CA THR A 138 2.73 -13.54 0.76
C THR A 138 3.10 -15.03 0.72
N ILE A 139 2.57 -15.86 1.61
CA ILE A 139 2.88 -17.29 1.61
C ILE A 139 2.49 -17.96 0.30
N THR A 140 1.37 -17.55 -0.29
CA THR A 140 0.88 -18.12 -1.54
C THR A 140 1.72 -17.68 -2.73
N PHE A 141 2.03 -16.38 -2.85
CA PHE A 141 2.70 -15.82 -4.03
C PHE A 141 4.24 -15.83 -3.95
N ALA A 142 4.80 -15.55 -2.78
CA ALA A 142 6.23 -15.43 -2.53
C ALA A 142 6.81 -16.62 -1.73
N GLY A 143 5.99 -17.53 -1.25
CA GLY A 143 6.45 -18.65 -0.43
C GLY A 143 7.01 -18.21 0.92
N ASN A 144 7.74 -19.11 1.57
CA ASN A 144 8.36 -18.89 2.88
C ASN A 144 9.79 -19.42 2.88
N PHE A 145 10.70 -18.67 2.24
CA PHE A 145 12.12 -19.03 2.17
C PHE A 145 12.90 -18.23 3.21
N PRO A 146 13.48 -18.88 4.24
CA PRO A 146 14.32 -18.21 5.24
C PRO A 146 15.43 -17.39 4.57
N GLY A 147 15.64 -16.17 5.06
CA GLY A 147 16.64 -15.25 4.52
C GLY A 147 16.27 -14.58 3.18
N THR A 148 15.12 -14.90 2.57
CA THR A 148 14.71 -14.33 1.27
C THR A 148 13.29 -13.76 1.27
N THR A 149 12.29 -14.59 1.58
CA THR A 149 10.85 -14.22 1.52
C THR A 149 10.09 -14.43 2.82
N GLN A 150 10.74 -15.01 3.83
CA GLN A 150 10.15 -15.18 5.16
C GLN A 150 9.93 -13.82 5.84
N THR A 151 8.67 -13.48 6.04
CA THR A 151 8.24 -12.30 6.82
C THR A 151 8.05 -12.68 8.30
N MET A 152 7.97 -11.68 9.19
CA MET A 152 7.73 -11.95 10.62
C MET A 152 6.45 -12.77 10.88
N PRO A 153 5.29 -12.48 10.25
CA PRO A 153 4.10 -13.32 10.41
C PRO A 153 4.33 -14.79 10.02
N LEU A 154 5.11 -15.02 8.95
CA LEU A 154 5.46 -16.38 8.51
C LEU A 154 6.40 -17.08 9.49
N ALA A 155 7.36 -16.35 10.06
CA ALA A 155 8.27 -16.88 11.07
C ALA A 155 7.53 -17.23 12.37
N VAL A 156 6.59 -16.37 12.81
CA VAL A 156 5.71 -16.66 13.97
C VAL A 156 4.88 -17.90 13.71
N TYR A 157 4.25 -18.01 12.53
CA TYR A 157 3.43 -19.17 12.16
C TYR A 157 4.24 -20.47 12.21
N LEU A 158 5.43 -20.50 11.61
CA LEU A 158 6.31 -21.68 11.68
C LEU A 158 6.74 -22.00 13.10
N ALA A 159 7.10 -20.98 13.89
CA ALA A 159 7.53 -21.18 15.27
C ALA A 159 6.41 -21.77 16.14
N LEU A 160 5.13 -21.45 15.90
CA LEU A 160 4.02 -22.06 16.64
C LEU A 160 3.99 -23.59 16.51
N GLU A 161 4.46 -24.14 15.38
CA GLU A 161 4.48 -25.58 15.14
C GLU A 161 5.71 -26.27 15.79
N THR A 162 6.81 -25.55 16.02
CA THR A 162 8.10 -26.13 16.43
C THR A 162 8.59 -25.69 17.81
N ASP A 163 8.38 -24.43 18.16
CA ASP A 163 8.88 -23.77 19.38
C ASP A 163 7.91 -22.65 19.81
N PRO A 164 6.94 -22.97 20.68
CA PRO A 164 5.95 -22.01 21.15
C PRO A 164 6.55 -20.79 21.86
N ASP A 165 7.67 -20.97 22.57
CA ASP A 165 8.34 -19.87 23.28
C ASP A 165 8.96 -18.88 22.28
N ALA A 166 9.59 -19.39 21.22
CA ALA A 166 10.07 -18.55 20.11
C ALA A 166 8.93 -17.83 19.39
N ALA A 167 7.78 -18.48 19.20
CA ALA A 167 6.61 -17.85 18.59
C ALA A 167 6.08 -16.67 19.39
N VAL A 168 6.02 -16.81 20.72
CA VAL A 168 5.65 -15.72 21.65
C VAL A 168 6.66 -14.58 21.56
N ALA A 169 7.97 -14.87 21.62
CA ALA A 169 9.02 -13.86 21.51
C ALA A 169 8.93 -13.07 20.20
N LEU A 170 8.81 -13.75 19.05
CA LEU A 170 8.66 -13.11 17.74
C LEU A 170 7.39 -12.26 17.66
N SER A 171 6.28 -12.74 18.22
CA SER A 171 5.01 -11.99 18.28
C SER A 171 5.13 -10.72 19.10
N LEU A 172 5.83 -10.77 20.25
CA LEU A 172 6.07 -9.60 21.10
C LEU A 172 6.98 -8.58 20.41
N VAL A 173 8.02 -9.02 19.69
CA VAL A 173 8.87 -8.14 18.90
C VAL A 173 8.06 -7.46 17.80
N LEU A 174 7.26 -8.21 17.04
CA LEU A 174 6.41 -7.66 15.99
C LEU A 174 5.41 -6.64 16.55
N LEU A 175 4.80 -6.95 17.70
CA LEU A 175 3.88 -6.05 18.40
C LEU A 175 4.58 -4.78 18.88
N ALA A 176 5.78 -4.89 19.46
CA ALA A 176 6.55 -3.73 19.93
C ALA A 176 6.93 -2.80 18.76
N VAL A 177 7.34 -3.37 17.62
CA VAL A 177 7.61 -2.61 16.40
C VAL A 177 6.33 -1.96 15.86
N ALA A 178 5.22 -2.70 15.82
CA ALA A 178 3.91 -2.19 15.40
C ALA A 178 3.50 -0.95 16.22
N VAL A 179 3.49 -1.10 17.55
CA VAL A 179 3.11 -0.02 18.48
C VAL A 179 4.10 1.13 18.44
N GLY A 180 5.41 0.85 18.39
CA GLY A 180 6.45 1.88 18.35
C GLY A 180 6.34 2.77 17.12
N VAL A 181 6.12 2.19 15.94
CA VAL A 181 5.92 2.97 14.71
C VAL A 181 4.62 3.79 14.76
N LEU A 182 3.51 3.19 15.23
CA LEU A 182 2.24 3.92 15.38
C LEU A 182 2.36 5.08 16.39
N ALA A 183 3.04 4.87 17.51
CA ALA A 183 3.28 5.91 18.52
C ALA A 183 4.14 7.05 17.99
N LEU A 184 5.25 6.74 17.32
CA LEU A 184 6.12 7.76 16.71
C LEU A 184 5.39 8.58 15.64
N LEU A 185 4.50 7.92 14.89
CA LEU A 185 3.69 8.60 13.89
C LEU A 185 2.63 9.47 14.55
N ARG A 186 2.01 9.08 15.67
CA ARG A 186 1.02 9.89 16.40
C ARG A 186 1.50 11.31 16.74
N ASP A 187 2.76 11.47 17.16
CA ASP A 187 3.30 12.77 17.59
C ASP A 187 3.44 13.77 16.43
N ARG A 188 3.50 13.29 15.18
CA ARG A 188 3.52 14.14 13.99
C ARG A 188 2.12 14.64 13.59
N TRP A 189 1.07 14.10 14.20
CA TRP A 189 -0.33 14.33 13.85
C TRP A 189 -1.04 15.22 14.87
N LEU A 190 -0.71 15.03 16.14
CA LEU A 190 -1.27 15.79 17.27
C LEU A 190 -0.58 17.14 17.52
N ARG A 191 0.43 17.48 16.72
CA ARG A 191 0.88 18.86 16.58
C ARG A 191 0.25 19.41 15.30
N PRO A 192 -1.04 19.82 15.30
CA PRO A 192 -1.45 20.80 14.31
C PRO A 192 -0.46 21.95 14.44
N GLY A 193 0.13 22.38 13.33
CA GLY A 193 1.05 23.48 13.34
C GLY A 193 0.48 24.62 14.17
N ALA A 194 1.18 24.97 15.25
CA ALA A 194 1.30 26.35 15.65
C ALA A 194 1.92 27.09 14.45
N ALA A 195 1.07 27.36 13.46
CA ALA A 195 1.35 28.24 12.35
C ALA A 195 0.69 29.57 12.73
N LEU A 196 1.52 30.39 13.41
CA LEU A 196 1.52 31.85 13.51
C LEU A 196 0.17 32.54 13.75
#